data_AF-A0A950UNI4-F1
#
_entry.id   AF-A0A950UNI4-F1
#
_cell.length_a   1.000
_cell.length_b   1.000
_cell.length_c   1.000
_cell.angle_alpha   90.00
_cell.angle_beta   90.00
_cell.angle_gamma   90.00
#
_symmetry.space_group_name_H-M   'P 1'
#
loop_
_entity.id
_entity.type
_entity.pdbx_description
1 polymer ?
#
loop_
_entity_poly.entity_id
_entity_poly.type
_entity_poly.pdbx_seq_one_letter_code
_entity_poly.pdbx_strand_id
1 'polypeptide(L)'
;ERVILAVTEVNGCRYCAWIHGSWQDFLGENSLVDADEALLAYARACAEAGRPLDPAPLADALPPDAIASVRATVAQIEVSNLVGNTVDGLIARLTRKRPLDPLNAAGEAAVVAAAIPLAIPMLVAGAALRTASRLAPPVPTPQMPPAGEANLLVHLLAQLAPTLLANAALRTAVLGSPVVLVVGLKAGRTTATVRAGRGRLALDNGISPDVLMVVEGDVEPLLRLASGQVLQEARNLRIRRP
;
A
#
# COMPACT_ATOMS: atom_id res chain seq x y z
N GLU A 1 -2.76 -4.63 -3.96
CA GLU A 1 -3.74 -4.03 -3.03
C GLU A 1 -4.56 -2.87 -3.60
N ARG A 2 -3.99 -1.73 -4.02
CA ARG A 2 -4.81 -0.57 -4.43
C ARG A 2 -5.80 -0.85 -5.57
N VAL A 3 -5.37 -1.57 -6.61
CA VAL A 3 -6.25 -2.05 -7.70
C VAL A 3 -7.38 -2.92 -7.16
N ILE A 4 -7.06 -3.88 -6.28
CA ILE A 4 -8.02 -4.78 -5.64
C ILE A 4 -9.06 -3.99 -4.83
N LEU A 5 -8.61 -3.01 -4.05
CA LEU A 5 -9.48 -2.17 -3.22
C LEU A 5 -10.36 -1.24 -4.06
N ALA A 6 -9.86 -0.72 -5.18
CA ALA A 6 -10.66 0.08 -6.10
C ALA A 6 -11.81 -0.72 -6.74
N VAL A 7 -11.57 -1.97 -7.15
CA VAL A 7 -12.64 -2.87 -7.62
C VAL A 7 -13.60 -3.23 -6.49
N THR A 8 -13.05 -3.55 -5.32
CA THR A 8 -13.84 -3.94 -4.14
C THR A 8 -14.75 -2.83 -3.64
N GLU A 9 -14.31 -1.58 -3.74
CA GLU A 9 -15.09 -0.38 -3.44
C GLU A 9 -16.33 -0.30 -4.33
N VAL A 10 -16.17 -0.47 -5.65
CA VAL A 10 -17.28 -0.49 -6.62
C VAL A 10 -18.24 -1.64 -6.34
N ASN A 11 -17.71 -2.84 -6.06
CA ASN A 11 -18.52 -4.05 -5.83
C ASN A 11 -19.12 -4.15 -4.41
N GLY A 12 -18.73 -3.27 -3.49
CA GLY A 12 -19.25 -3.23 -2.12
C GLY A 12 -18.93 -4.44 -1.24
N CYS A 13 -17.85 -5.18 -1.52
CA CYS A 13 -17.54 -6.42 -0.78
C CYS A 13 -16.78 -6.14 0.53
N ARG A 14 -17.49 -6.18 1.66
CA ARG A 14 -16.91 -5.86 2.99
C ARG A 14 -15.77 -6.78 3.42
N TYR A 15 -15.82 -8.07 3.06
CA TYR A 15 -14.80 -9.04 3.46
C TYR A 15 -13.50 -8.81 2.70
N CYS A 16 -13.58 -8.65 1.37
CA CYS A 16 -12.44 -8.30 0.55
C CYS A 16 -11.85 -6.95 0.97
N ALA A 17 -12.70 -5.96 1.28
CA ALA A 17 -12.24 -4.65 1.74
C ALA A 17 -11.44 -4.76 3.04
N TRP A 18 -11.92 -5.58 3.98
CA TRP A 18 -11.23 -5.80 5.25
C TRP A 18 -9.91 -6.56 5.09
N ILE A 19 -9.89 -7.64 4.29
CA ILE A 19 -8.69 -8.45 4.05
C ILE A 19 -7.62 -7.59 3.37
N HIS A 20 -7.95 -7.03 2.21
CA HIS A 20 -7.00 -6.29 1.39
C HIS A 20 -6.63 -4.93 1.98
N GLY A 21 -7.53 -4.31 2.74
CA GLY A 21 -7.19 -3.14 3.56
C GLY A 21 -6.14 -3.50 4.61
N SER A 22 -6.25 -4.66 5.26
CA SER A 22 -5.23 -5.12 6.22
C SER A 22 -3.87 -5.39 5.57
N TRP A 23 -3.86 -5.88 4.32
CA TRP A 23 -2.64 -6.00 3.52
C TRP A 23 -2.06 -4.63 3.15
N GLN A 24 -2.88 -3.68 2.70
CA GLN A 24 -2.43 -2.33 2.39
C GLN A 24 -1.86 -1.61 3.62
N ASP A 25 -2.55 -1.69 4.76
CA ASP A 25 -2.11 -1.10 6.03
C ASP A 25 -0.78 -1.69 6.51
N PHE A 26 -0.53 -2.97 6.22
CA PHE A 26 0.72 -3.64 6.56
C PHE A 26 1.85 -3.27 5.59
N LEU A 27 1.57 -3.24 4.28
CA LEU A 27 2.56 -2.93 3.25
C LEU A 27 2.92 -1.45 3.21
N GLY A 28 1.99 -0.58 3.62
CA GLY A 28 2.10 0.88 3.52
C GLY A 28 1.68 1.42 2.16
N GLU A 29 1.40 2.72 2.10
CA GLU A 29 1.15 3.43 0.85
C GLU A 29 2.48 3.75 0.15
N ASN A 30 2.84 2.91 -0.82
CA ASN A 30 3.98 3.14 -1.71
C ASN A 30 3.46 3.33 -3.14
N SER A 31 3.05 4.57 -3.47
CA SER A 31 2.75 4.93 -4.86
C SER A 31 4.05 5.25 -5.60
N LEU A 32 4.79 4.21 -5.97
CA LEU A 32 6.03 4.36 -6.75
C LEU A 32 5.78 4.35 -8.27
N VAL A 33 4.51 4.31 -8.68
CA VAL A 33 4.11 4.13 -10.08
C VAL A 33 3.42 5.40 -10.56
N ASP A 34 4.01 6.06 -11.56
CA ASP A 34 3.42 7.26 -12.20
C ASP A 34 2.08 6.96 -12.90
N ALA A 35 1.82 5.68 -13.22
CA ALA A 35 0.61 5.18 -13.88
C ALA A 35 -0.55 4.84 -12.92
N ASP A 36 -0.41 5.14 -11.62
CA ASP A 36 -1.33 4.65 -10.61
C ASP A 36 -2.78 5.14 -10.79
N GLU A 37 -2.99 6.37 -11.26
CA GLU A 37 -4.33 6.88 -11.54
C GLU A 37 -5.01 6.14 -12.71
N ALA A 38 -4.28 5.92 -13.81
CA ALA A 38 -4.78 5.20 -14.98
C ALA A 38 -5.12 3.74 -14.64
N LEU A 39 -4.28 3.09 -13.82
CA LEU A 39 -4.52 1.75 -13.29
C LEU A 39 -5.82 1.65 -12.49
N LEU A 40 -6.01 2.58 -11.53
CA LEU A 40 -7.19 2.58 -10.69
C LEU A 40 -8.45 2.96 -11.46
N ALA A 41 -8.35 3.87 -12.43
CA ALA A 41 -9.46 4.22 -13.31
C ALA A 41 -9.90 3.03 -14.18
N TYR A 42 -8.94 2.34 -14.82
CA TYR A 42 -9.23 1.13 -15.60
C TYR A 42 -9.89 0.04 -14.75
N ALA A 43 -9.37 -0.20 -13.54
CA ALA A 43 -9.89 -1.22 -12.64
C ALA A 43 -11.34 -0.93 -12.21
N ARG A 44 -11.64 0.32 -11.83
CA ARG A 44 -13.02 0.73 -11.50
C ARG A 44 -13.95 0.61 -12.70
N ALA A 45 -13.51 1.05 -13.88
CA ALA A 45 -14.32 0.99 -15.09
C ALA A 45 -14.68 -0.46 -15.48
N CYS A 46 -13.77 -1.42 -15.29
CA CYS A 46 -14.07 -2.84 -15.48
C CYS A 46 -15.16 -3.32 -14.51
N ALA A 47 -15.00 -2.98 -13.22
CA ALA A 47 -15.95 -3.36 -12.17
C ALA A 47 -17.35 -2.76 -12.41
N GLU A 48 -17.42 -1.49 -12.78
CA GLU A 48 -18.67 -0.79 -13.13
C GLU A 48 -19.33 -1.40 -14.37
N ALA A 49 -18.53 -1.81 -15.35
CA ALA A 49 -19.02 -2.46 -16.56
C ALA A 49 -19.43 -3.93 -16.34
N GLY A 50 -19.01 -4.55 -15.23
CA GLY A 50 -19.19 -5.97 -14.94
C GLY A 50 -18.51 -6.89 -15.96
N ARG A 51 -17.50 -6.39 -16.68
CA ARG A 51 -16.74 -7.14 -17.69
C ARG A 51 -15.36 -6.52 -17.93
N PRO A 52 -14.37 -7.31 -18.39
CA PRO A 52 -13.08 -6.77 -18.80
C PRO A 52 -13.24 -5.75 -19.95
N LEU A 53 -12.67 -4.56 -19.78
CA LEU A 53 -12.55 -3.56 -20.83
C LEU A 53 -11.25 -3.73 -21.63
N ASP A 54 -11.14 -3.01 -22.74
CA ASP A 54 -9.91 -2.96 -23.52
C ASP A 54 -8.79 -2.27 -22.71
N PRO A 55 -7.66 -2.96 -22.44
CA PRO A 55 -6.55 -2.39 -21.71
C PRO A 55 -5.63 -1.49 -22.56
N ALA A 56 -5.91 -1.31 -23.86
CA ALA A 56 -5.06 -0.50 -24.75
C ALA A 56 -4.68 0.88 -24.17
N PRO A 57 -5.56 1.61 -23.46
CA PRO A 57 -5.18 2.89 -22.84
C PRO A 57 -4.08 2.79 -21.76
N LEU A 58 -3.80 1.60 -21.22
CA LEU A 58 -2.71 1.38 -20.26
C LEU A 58 -1.35 1.19 -20.94
N ALA A 59 -1.31 0.90 -22.24
CA ALA A 59 -0.09 0.59 -22.99
C ALA A 59 0.90 1.76 -23.05
N ASP A 60 0.40 2.99 -22.97
CA ASP A 60 1.23 4.20 -22.94
C ASP A 60 2.01 4.33 -21.62
N ALA A 61 1.59 3.63 -20.56
CA ALA A 61 2.12 3.80 -19.22
C ALA A 61 2.74 2.53 -18.63
N LEU A 62 2.44 1.34 -19.19
CA LEU A 62 2.81 0.06 -18.60
C LEU A 62 3.32 -0.94 -19.64
N PRO A 63 4.30 -1.78 -19.28
CA PRO A 63 4.72 -2.87 -20.13
C PRO A 63 3.62 -3.96 -20.23
N PRO A 64 3.62 -4.79 -21.30
CA PRO A 64 2.55 -5.76 -21.56
C PRO A 64 2.30 -6.78 -20.44
N ASP A 65 3.35 -7.20 -19.73
CA ASP A 65 3.29 -8.12 -18.60
C ASP A 65 2.60 -7.47 -17.38
N ALA A 66 2.87 -6.20 -17.11
CA ALA A 66 2.16 -5.45 -16.06
C ALA A 66 0.67 -5.30 -16.40
N ILE A 67 0.33 -5.04 -17.66
CA ILE A 67 -1.07 -4.98 -18.11
C ILE A 67 -1.77 -6.34 -17.91
N ALA A 68 -1.11 -7.44 -18.29
CA ALA A 68 -1.65 -8.77 -18.07
C ALA A 68 -1.89 -9.06 -16.58
N SER A 69 -0.95 -8.67 -15.72
CA SER A 69 -1.06 -8.79 -14.26
C SER A 69 -2.23 -8.00 -13.69
N VAL A 70 -2.43 -6.76 -14.14
CA VAL A 70 -3.56 -5.91 -13.73
C VAL A 70 -4.88 -6.54 -14.13
N ARG A 71 -5.00 -7.04 -15.37
CA ARG A 71 -6.22 -7.74 -15.83
C ARG A 71 -6.52 -8.99 -15.02
N ALA A 72 -5.50 -9.81 -14.75
CA ALA A 72 -5.65 -10.99 -13.93
C ALA A 72 -6.09 -10.63 -12.50
N THR A 73 -5.51 -9.56 -11.95
CA THR A 73 -5.86 -9.05 -10.62
C THR A 73 -7.32 -8.59 -10.56
N VAL A 74 -7.77 -7.80 -11.54
CA VAL A 74 -9.18 -7.32 -11.63
C VAL A 74 -10.14 -8.51 -11.73
N ALA A 75 -9.88 -9.47 -12.63
CA ALA A 75 -10.75 -10.64 -12.78
C ALA A 75 -10.79 -11.49 -11.50
N GLN A 76 -9.64 -11.70 -10.86
CA GLN A 76 -9.53 -12.51 -9.64
C GLN A 76 -10.27 -11.86 -8.46
N ILE A 77 -10.19 -10.53 -8.31
CA ILE A 77 -10.92 -9.84 -7.24
C ILE A 77 -12.42 -9.76 -7.52
N GLU A 78 -12.88 -9.64 -8.77
CA GLU A 78 -14.32 -9.68 -9.10
C GLU A 78 -14.96 -11.00 -8.66
N VAL A 79 -14.30 -12.13 -8.94
CA VAL A 79 -14.75 -13.46 -8.46
C VAL A 79 -14.77 -13.49 -6.93
N SER A 80 -13.74 -12.96 -6.28
CA SER A 80 -13.64 -12.95 -4.82
C SER A 80 -14.72 -12.06 -4.18
N ASN A 81 -15.04 -10.91 -4.80
CA ASN A 81 -16.11 -10.02 -4.36
C ASN A 81 -17.48 -10.68 -4.51
N LEU A 82 -17.71 -11.39 -5.63
CA LEU A 82 -18.93 -12.17 -5.83
C LEU A 82 -19.11 -13.18 -4.71
N VAL A 83 -18.08 -13.98 -4.42
CA VAL A 83 -18.10 -14.96 -3.31
C VAL A 83 -18.40 -14.29 -1.97
N GLY A 84 -17.73 -13.18 -1.64
CA GLY A 84 -17.97 -12.45 -0.40
C GLY A 84 -19.40 -11.88 -0.31
N ASN A 85 -19.94 -11.39 -1.42
CA ASN A 85 -21.31 -10.89 -1.49
C ASN A 85 -22.34 -12.04 -1.45
N THR A 86 -22.00 -13.23 -1.94
CA THR A 86 -22.80 -14.45 -1.77
C THR A 86 -22.90 -14.85 -0.29
N VAL A 87 -21.82 -14.72 0.50
CA VAL A 87 -21.86 -14.93 1.96
C VAL A 87 -22.86 -13.97 2.61
N ASP A 88 -22.83 -12.68 2.25
CA ASP A 88 -23.76 -11.68 2.78
C ASP A 88 -25.21 -11.96 2.35
N GLY A 89 -25.41 -12.42 1.11
CA GLY A 89 -26.71 -12.89 0.61
C GLY A 89 -27.27 -14.02 1.46
N LEU A 90 -26.46 -15.06 1.70
CA LEU A 90 -26.84 -16.21 2.53
C LEU A 90 -27.18 -15.80 3.96
N ILE A 91 -26.33 -14.97 4.59
CA ILE A 91 -26.59 -14.44 5.94
C ILE A 91 -27.89 -13.64 5.96
N ALA A 92 -28.14 -12.78 4.96
CA ALA A 92 -29.37 -11.99 4.88
C ALA A 92 -30.63 -12.87 4.79
N ARG A 93 -30.57 -13.99 4.07
CA ARG A 93 -31.69 -14.96 4.04
C ARG A 93 -31.87 -15.67 5.37
N LEU A 94 -30.78 -16.21 5.94
CA LEU A 94 -30.80 -16.91 7.23
C LEU A 94 -31.30 -16.01 8.37
N THR A 95 -30.99 -14.71 8.32
CA THR A 95 -31.44 -13.70 9.28
C THR A 95 -32.79 -13.06 8.92
N ARG A 96 -33.50 -13.59 7.90
CA ARG A 96 -34.80 -13.11 7.41
C ARG A 96 -34.82 -11.64 6.95
N LYS A 97 -33.65 -11.05 6.67
CA LYS A 97 -33.52 -9.75 6.01
C LYS A 97 -33.82 -9.83 4.51
N ARG A 98 -33.78 -11.04 3.94
CA ARG A 98 -34.26 -11.39 2.60
C ARG A 98 -35.17 -12.62 2.68
N PRO A 99 -36.11 -12.81 1.73
CA PRO A 99 -36.93 -14.01 1.65
C PRO A 99 -36.08 -15.29 1.60
N LEU A 100 -36.52 -16.30 2.35
CA LEU A 100 -35.98 -17.65 2.31
C LEU A 100 -36.42 -18.30 1.00
N ASP A 101 -35.59 -18.17 -0.03
CA ASP A 101 -35.69 -18.86 -1.31
C ASP A 101 -34.81 -20.11 -1.23
N PRO A 102 -35.39 -21.32 -1.06
CA PRO A 102 -34.62 -22.51 -0.72
C PRO A 102 -33.61 -22.92 -1.79
N LEU A 103 -33.96 -22.74 -3.08
CA LEU A 103 -33.07 -23.11 -4.19
C LEU A 103 -31.87 -22.16 -4.25
N ASN A 104 -32.12 -20.86 -4.15
CA ASN A 104 -31.04 -19.88 -4.10
C ASN A 104 -30.19 -20.02 -2.84
N ALA A 105 -30.80 -20.29 -1.68
CA ALA A 105 -30.06 -20.52 -0.44
C ALA A 105 -29.14 -21.76 -0.52
N ALA A 106 -29.59 -22.85 -1.17
CA ALA A 106 -28.77 -24.03 -1.39
C ALA A 106 -27.57 -23.73 -2.32
N GLY A 107 -27.80 -22.98 -3.39
CA GLY A 107 -26.72 -22.53 -4.28
C GLY A 107 -25.72 -21.61 -3.59
N GLU A 108 -26.20 -20.62 -2.84
CA GLU A 108 -25.37 -19.72 -2.03
C GLU A 108 -24.55 -20.54 -1.01
N ALA A 109 -25.16 -21.50 -0.30
CA ALA A 109 -24.47 -22.37 0.64
C ALA A 109 -23.39 -23.24 -0.02
N ALA A 110 -23.64 -23.76 -1.23
CA ALA A 110 -22.65 -24.54 -1.98
C ALA A 110 -21.43 -23.68 -2.36
N VAL A 111 -21.65 -22.45 -2.84
CA VAL A 111 -20.57 -21.50 -3.16
C VAL A 111 -19.76 -21.17 -1.90
N VAL A 112 -20.44 -20.86 -0.79
CA VAL A 112 -19.77 -20.57 0.49
C VAL A 112 -18.95 -21.77 0.95
N ALA A 113 -19.52 -22.98 0.93
CA ALA A 113 -18.82 -24.20 1.33
C ALA A 113 -17.56 -24.46 0.49
N ALA A 114 -17.65 -24.25 -0.83
CA ALA A 114 -16.50 -24.37 -1.74
C ALA A 114 -15.42 -23.30 -1.50
N ALA A 115 -15.81 -22.11 -1.06
CA ALA A 115 -14.88 -21.00 -0.82
C ALA A 115 -14.18 -21.05 0.55
N ILE A 116 -14.77 -21.71 1.55
CA ILE A 116 -14.24 -21.78 2.94
C ILE A 116 -12.75 -22.16 3.00
N PRO A 117 -12.25 -23.20 2.30
CA PRO A 117 -10.85 -23.61 2.38
C PRO A 117 -9.86 -22.51 1.98
N LEU A 118 -10.27 -21.58 1.10
CA LEU A 118 -9.45 -20.43 0.70
C LEU A 118 -9.74 -19.19 1.56
N ALA A 119 -11.00 -18.95 1.91
CA ALA A 119 -11.42 -17.77 2.65
C ALA A 119 -10.89 -17.75 4.09
N ILE A 120 -10.87 -18.89 4.79
CA ILE A 120 -10.40 -18.96 6.18
C ILE A 120 -8.91 -18.56 6.29
N PRO A 121 -7.97 -19.16 5.52
CA PRO A 121 -6.56 -18.74 5.55
C PRO A 121 -6.38 -17.26 5.24
N MET A 122 -7.13 -16.71 4.27
CA MET A 122 -7.05 -15.28 3.92
C MET A 122 -7.53 -14.37 5.04
N LEU A 123 -8.59 -14.75 5.75
CA LEU A 123 -9.07 -14.02 6.93
C LEU A 123 -8.06 -14.08 8.08
N VAL A 124 -7.47 -15.25 8.33
CA VAL A 124 -6.42 -15.43 9.35
C VAL A 124 -5.19 -14.58 9.01
N ALA A 125 -4.74 -14.61 7.76
CA ALA A 125 -3.64 -13.78 7.29
C ALA A 125 -3.97 -12.28 7.45
N GLY A 126 -5.16 -11.84 7.01
CA GLY A 126 -5.61 -10.46 7.21
C GLY A 126 -5.63 -10.04 8.68
N ALA A 127 -6.11 -10.90 9.58
CA ALA A 127 -6.12 -10.65 11.02
C ALA A 127 -4.70 -10.49 11.58
N ALA A 128 -3.79 -11.39 11.19
CA ALA A 128 -2.39 -11.37 11.60
C ALA A 128 -1.69 -10.09 11.12
N LEU A 129 -1.86 -9.72 9.85
CA LEU A 129 -1.27 -8.51 9.28
C LEU A 129 -1.82 -7.23 9.91
N ARG A 130 -3.13 -7.18 10.14
CA ARG A 130 -3.76 -6.05 10.84
C ARG A 130 -3.22 -5.89 12.26
N THR A 131 -3.04 -7.02 12.95
CA THR A 131 -2.47 -7.03 14.30
C THR A 131 -1.01 -6.58 14.28
N ALA A 132 -0.22 -7.10 13.34
CA ALA A 132 1.17 -6.71 13.16
C ALA A 132 1.30 -5.21 12.84
N SER A 133 0.46 -4.66 11.97
CA SER A 133 0.47 -3.22 11.65
C SER A 133 0.14 -2.35 12.86
N ARG A 134 -0.81 -2.78 13.71
CA ARG A 134 -1.15 -2.08 14.96
C ARG A 134 -0.07 -2.14 16.02
N LEU A 135 0.70 -3.23 16.07
CA LEU A 135 1.80 -3.42 17.02
C LEU A 135 3.11 -2.81 16.53
N ALA A 136 3.22 -2.51 15.23
CA ALA A 136 4.41 -1.89 14.66
C ALA A 136 4.62 -0.49 15.27
N PRO A 137 5.87 -0.07 15.51
CA PRO A 137 6.17 1.28 15.98
C PRO A 137 5.57 2.32 15.02
N PRO A 138 5.07 3.47 15.54
CA PRO A 138 4.66 4.57 14.67
C PRO A 138 5.88 5.11 13.91
N VAL A 139 5.63 5.72 12.75
CA VAL A 139 6.68 6.46 12.03
C VAL A 139 7.11 7.65 12.88
N PRO A 140 8.37 7.74 13.33
CA PRO A 140 8.84 8.89 14.09
C PRO A 140 9.07 10.08 13.16
N THR A 141 8.86 11.28 13.68
CA THR A 141 9.36 12.49 13.00
C THR A 141 10.89 12.43 12.97
N PRO A 142 11.53 12.53 11.79
CA PRO A 142 12.99 12.51 11.68
C PRO A 142 13.60 13.67 12.48
N GLN A 143 14.54 13.37 13.37
CA GLN A 143 15.35 14.39 14.02
C GLN A 143 16.35 14.91 12.99
N MET A 144 16.28 16.20 12.69
CA MET A 144 17.14 16.85 11.71
C MET A 144 18.13 17.80 12.40
N PRO A 145 19.22 18.19 11.72
CA PRO A 145 20.06 19.30 12.14
C PRO A 145 19.25 20.59 12.31
N PRO A 146 19.79 21.61 12.99
CA PRO A 146 19.15 22.92 13.14
C PRO A 146 18.69 23.50 11.79
N ALA A 147 17.63 24.31 11.84
CA ALA A 147 17.05 24.91 10.65
C ALA A 147 18.10 25.73 9.88
N GLY A 148 18.25 25.46 8.58
CA GLY A 148 19.24 26.10 7.71
C GLY A 148 20.61 25.41 7.67
N GLU A 149 20.86 24.40 8.51
CA GLU A 149 22.12 23.66 8.52
C GLU A 149 22.02 22.31 7.77
N ALA A 150 20.83 21.73 7.69
CA ALA A 150 20.60 20.46 7.00
C ALA A 150 20.90 20.57 5.50
N ASN A 151 21.71 19.64 4.98
CA ASN A 151 21.97 19.57 3.55
C ASN A 151 20.78 18.97 2.79
N LEU A 152 20.80 19.09 1.47
CA LEU A 152 19.72 18.60 0.60
C LEU A 152 19.42 17.11 0.82
N LEU A 153 20.44 16.28 0.98
CA LEU A 153 20.25 14.84 1.16
C LEU A 153 19.52 14.53 2.47
N VAL A 154 19.85 15.22 3.57
CA VAL A 154 19.14 15.10 4.84
C VAL A 154 17.66 15.50 4.69
N HIS A 155 17.38 16.60 3.99
CA HIS A 155 15.99 17.02 3.73
C HIS A 155 15.20 15.99 2.89
N LEU A 156 15.80 15.47 1.81
CA LEU A 156 15.17 14.43 0.99
C LEU A 156 14.91 13.16 1.80
N LEU A 157 15.86 12.74 2.63
CA LEU A 157 15.70 11.56 3.48
C LEU A 157 14.61 11.78 4.55
N ALA A 158 14.54 12.97 5.14
CA ALA A 158 13.49 13.31 6.08
C ALA A 158 12.11 13.27 5.43
N GLN A 159 11.99 13.78 4.20
CA GLN A 159 10.75 13.77 3.43
C GLN A 159 10.35 12.34 3.00
N LEU A 160 11.32 11.50 2.63
CA LEU A 160 11.07 10.12 2.20
C LEU A 160 10.90 9.13 3.37
N ALA A 161 11.29 9.51 4.59
CA ALA A 161 11.25 8.63 5.75
C ALA A 161 9.87 8.01 6.00
N PRO A 162 8.73 8.73 5.92
CA PRO A 162 7.42 8.13 6.09
C PRO A 162 7.11 7.04 5.07
N THR A 163 7.56 7.20 3.83
CA THR A 163 7.34 6.24 2.74
C THR A 163 8.24 5.03 2.86
N LEU A 164 9.53 5.26 3.12
CA LEU A 164 10.47 4.16 3.38
C LEU A 164 10.07 3.35 4.61
N LEU A 165 9.45 3.99 5.60
CA LEU A 165 8.93 3.35 6.82
C LEU A 165 7.41 3.12 6.74
N ALA A 166 6.79 3.11 5.55
CA ALA A 166 5.35 2.85 5.44
C ALA A 166 5.03 1.38 5.76
N ASN A 167 5.93 0.47 5.42
CA ASN A 167 5.79 -0.96 5.66
C ASN A 167 5.98 -1.32 7.14
N ALA A 168 4.97 -1.95 7.74
CA ALA A 168 4.94 -2.31 9.16
C ALA A 168 6.05 -3.31 9.56
N ALA A 169 6.38 -4.28 8.71
CA ALA A 169 7.46 -5.22 8.98
C ALA A 169 8.82 -4.50 8.98
N LEU A 170 9.05 -3.62 8.00
CA LEU A 170 10.28 -2.83 7.94
C LEU A 170 10.40 -1.89 9.16
N ARG A 171 9.31 -1.20 9.54
CA ARG A 171 9.30 -0.40 10.78
C ARG A 171 9.63 -1.23 12.01
N THR A 172 9.02 -2.40 12.13
CA THR A 172 9.24 -3.27 13.29
C THR A 172 10.70 -3.73 13.35
N ALA A 173 11.28 -4.12 12.21
CA ALA A 173 12.67 -4.55 12.12
C ALA A 173 13.66 -3.39 12.42
N VAL A 174 13.42 -2.20 11.85
CA VAL A 174 14.34 -1.06 11.95
C VAL A 174 14.15 -0.33 13.27
N LEU A 175 12.92 0.12 13.58
CA LEU A 175 12.63 0.94 14.75
C LEU A 175 12.47 0.12 16.03
N GLY A 176 12.00 -1.12 15.91
CA GLY A 176 11.91 -2.05 17.05
C GLY A 176 13.26 -2.67 17.43
N SER A 177 14.31 -2.46 16.62
CA SER A 177 15.64 -2.99 16.91
C SER A 177 16.19 -2.45 18.24
N PRO A 178 16.76 -3.31 19.11
CA PRO A 178 17.47 -2.88 20.30
C PRO A 178 18.81 -2.20 19.98
N VAL A 179 19.32 -2.41 18.77
CA VAL A 179 20.55 -1.82 18.24
C VAL A 179 20.20 -0.69 17.28
N VAL A 180 20.87 0.46 17.43
CA VAL A 180 20.72 1.58 16.50
C VAL A 180 21.50 1.26 15.23
N LEU A 181 20.79 1.16 14.11
CA LEU A 181 21.39 1.02 12.79
C LEU A 181 21.91 2.39 12.36
N VAL A 182 23.22 2.48 12.12
CA VAL A 182 23.90 3.69 11.66
C VAL A 182 24.38 3.47 10.24
N VAL A 183 23.78 4.14 9.28
CA VAL A 183 24.06 4.00 7.85
C VAL A 183 24.52 5.33 7.29
N GLY A 184 25.70 5.34 6.66
CA GLY A 184 26.17 6.47 5.88
C GLY A 184 25.57 6.44 4.48
N LEU A 185 25.15 7.59 3.98
CA LEU A 185 24.66 7.76 2.62
C LEU A 185 25.50 8.82 1.93
N LYS A 186 25.98 8.49 0.73
CA LYS A 186 26.77 9.40 -0.08
C LYS A 186 26.19 9.47 -1.48
N ALA A 187 25.86 10.69 -1.89
CA ALA A 187 25.34 10.95 -3.21
C ALA A 187 26.05 12.16 -3.82
N GLY A 188 26.93 11.86 -4.78
CA GLY A 188 27.90 12.82 -5.30
C GLY A 188 28.80 13.38 -4.20
N ARG A 189 28.71 14.70 -3.96
CA ARG A 189 29.47 15.41 -2.92
C ARG A 189 28.71 15.58 -1.61
N THR A 190 27.43 15.20 -1.57
CA THR A 190 26.57 15.36 -0.40
C THR A 190 26.54 14.05 0.37
N THR A 191 26.67 14.15 1.68
CA THR A 191 26.71 13.00 2.58
C THR A 191 25.77 13.20 3.76
N ALA A 192 25.14 12.12 4.19
CA ALA A 192 24.26 12.11 5.35
C ALA A 192 24.47 10.83 6.16
N THR A 193 24.20 10.88 7.45
CA THR A 193 24.15 9.70 8.32
C THR A 193 22.73 9.51 8.79
N VAL A 194 22.20 8.29 8.64
CA VAL A 194 20.89 7.87 9.13
C VAL A 194 21.07 6.98 10.34
N ARG A 195 20.42 7.34 11.43
CA ARG A 195 20.37 6.55 12.67
C ARG A 195 18.95 6.13 12.93
N ALA A 196 18.69 4.83 12.89
CA ALA A 196 17.35 4.29 13.11
C ALA A 196 17.36 3.15 14.11
N GLY A 197 16.44 3.19 15.08
CA GLY A 197 16.33 2.18 16.13
C GLY A 197 15.70 2.73 17.40
N ARG A 198 15.23 1.84 18.28
CA ARG A 198 14.62 2.20 19.57
C ARG A 198 13.49 3.25 19.44
N GLY A 199 12.69 3.13 18.39
CA GLY A 199 11.58 4.04 18.09
C GLY A 199 11.99 5.43 17.61
N ARG A 200 13.26 5.64 17.22
CA ARG A 200 13.78 6.94 16.80
C ARG A 200 14.40 6.86 15.41
N LEU A 201 14.37 8.00 14.72
CA LEU A 201 15.06 8.25 13.48
C LEU A 201 15.77 9.60 13.59
N ALA A 202 17.09 9.62 13.42
CA ALA A 202 17.89 10.82 13.38
C ALA A 202 18.71 10.87 12.09
N LEU A 203 18.85 12.08 11.56
CA LEU A 203 19.54 12.37 10.32
C LEU A 203 20.58 13.44 10.61
N ASP A 204 21.81 13.20 10.20
CA ASP A 204 22.93 14.12 10.41
C ASP A 204 23.64 14.41 9.08
N ASN A 205 24.22 15.59 8.96
CA ASN A 205 25.12 15.91 7.85
C ASN A 205 26.42 15.13 7.97
N GLY A 206 27.00 14.71 6.85
CA GLY A 206 28.28 14.01 6.86
C GLY A 206 28.15 12.51 7.03
N ILE A 207 29.28 11.82 6.95
CA ILE A 207 29.41 10.41 7.34
C ILE A 207 30.02 10.37 8.74
N SER A 208 29.27 9.85 9.69
CA SER A 208 29.72 9.72 11.07
C SER A 208 30.72 8.55 11.21
N PRO A 209 31.69 8.61 12.15
CA PRO A 209 32.72 7.57 12.25
C PRO A 209 32.20 6.22 12.75
N ASP A 210 31.00 6.18 13.35
CA ASP A 210 30.32 4.99 13.88
C ASP A 210 29.39 4.30 12.86
N VAL A 211 29.42 4.70 11.58
CA VAL A 211 28.61 4.05 10.54
C VAL A 211 29.00 2.58 10.37
N LEU A 212 27.99 1.71 10.28
CA LEU A 212 28.18 0.28 10.04
C LEU A 212 28.46 -0.01 8.56
N MET A 213 27.91 0.81 7.68
CA MET A 213 28.09 0.73 6.23
C MET A 213 27.87 2.10 5.60
N VAL A 214 28.45 2.30 4.43
CA VAL A 214 28.19 3.47 3.57
C VAL A 214 27.59 2.97 2.26
N VAL A 215 26.42 3.52 1.92
CA VAL A 215 25.78 3.26 0.63
C VAL A 215 26.04 4.45 -0.27
N GLU A 216 26.68 4.18 -1.41
CA GLU A 216 26.97 5.17 -2.45
C GLU A 216 26.00 5.01 -3.62
N GLY A 217 25.43 6.11 -4.10
CA GLY A 217 24.52 6.10 -5.24
C GLY A 217 24.15 7.50 -5.71
N ASP A 218 23.43 7.60 -6.82
CA ASP A 218 22.95 8.89 -7.33
C ASP A 218 21.76 9.41 -6.51
N VAL A 219 21.62 10.74 -6.40
CA VAL A 219 20.47 11.38 -5.75
C VAL A 219 19.22 11.31 -6.63
N GLU A 220 19.39 11.12 -7.94
CA GLU A 220 18.32 11.20 -8.94
C GLU A 220 17.10 10.30 -8.61
N PRO A 221 17.25 9.04 -8.19
CA PRO A 221 16.11 8.22 -7.76
C PRO A 221 15.37 8.81 -6.55
N LEU A 222 16.10 9.35 -5.56
CA LEU A 222 15.49 10.00 -4.38
C LEU A 222 14.75 11.28 -4.78
N LEU A 223 15.30 12.04 -5.71
CA LEU A 223 14.67 13.25 -6.25
C LEU A 223 13.40 12.92 -7.02
N ARG A 224 13.40 11.88 -7.85
CA ARG A 224 12.19 11.40 -8.54
C ARG A 224 11.11 10.98 -7.56
N LEU A 225 11.49 10.26 -6.50
CA LEU A 225 10.57 9.87 -5.44
C LEU A 225 10.00 11.08 -4.69
N ALA A 226 10.85 12.00 -4.26
CA ALA A 226 10.41 13.19 -3.52
C ALA A 226 9.58 14.14 -4.40
N SER A 227 9.97 14.34 -5.66
CA SER A 227 9.22 15.18 -6.60
C SER A 227 7.87 14.58 -6.98
N GLY A 228 7.76 13.25 -7.11
CA GLY A 228 6.49 12.56 -7.29
C GLY A 228 5.52 12.84 -6.14
N GLN A 229 6.00 12.83 -4.90
CA GLN A 229 5.18 13.19 -3.72
C GLN A 229 4.74 14.65 -3.73
N VAL A 230 5.65 15.58 -4.04
CA VAL A 230 5.32 17.02 -4.11
C VAL A 230 4.27 17.26 -5.19
N LEU A 231 4.37 16.60 -6.33
CA LEU A 231 3.39 16.73 -7.42
C LEU A 231 2.02 16.16 -7.00
N GLN A 232 2.01 15.06 -6.26
CA GLN A 232 0.79 14.47 -5.70
C GLN A 232 0.13 15.38 -4.66
N GLU A 233 0.90 15.97 -3.75
CA GLU A 233 0.40 16.96 -2.79
C GLU A 233 -0.13 18.22 -3.48
N ALA A 234 0.59 18.74 -4.47
CA ALA A 234 0.16 19.90 -5.24
C ALA A 234 -1.14 19.65 -6.02
N ARG A 235 -1.36 18.43 -6.53
CA ARG A 235 -2.62 18.03 -7.17
C ARG A 235 -3.79 17.93 -6.17
N ASN A 236 -3.51 17.60 -4.92
CA ASN A 236 -4.52 17.54 -3.86
C ASN A 236 -4.88 18.92 -3.28
N LEU A 237 -4.12 19.97 -3.60
CA LEU A 237 -4.47 21.35 -3.25
C LEU A 237 -5.63 21.84 -4.14
N ARG A 238 -6.86 21.80 -3.60
CA ARG A 238 -8.01 22.48 -4.21
C ARG A 238 -7.81 23.99 -4.14
N ILE A 239 -7.59 24.62 -5.30
CA ILE A 239 -7.61 26.08 -5.44
C ILE A 239 -9.02 26.57 -5.16
N ARG A 240 -9.27 27.08 -3.95
CA ARG A 240 -10.43 27.93 -3.67
C ARG A 240 -10.14 29.29 -4.31
N ARG A 241 -10.84 29.61 -5.40
CA ARG A 241 -10.90 31.01 -5.86
C ARG A 241 -11.71 31.81 -4.83
N PRO A 242 -11.30 33.05 -4.51
CA PRO A 242 -12.08 33.94 -3.65
C PRO A 242 -13.46 34.23 -4.24
#